data_AF-A0A842HYT5-F1
#
_entry.id   AF-A0A842HYT5-F1
#
_cell.length_a   1.000
_cell.length_b   1.000
_cell.length_c   1.000
_cell.angle_alpha   90.00
_cell.angle_beta   90.00
_cell.angle_gamma   90.00
#
_symmetry.space_group_name_H-M   'P 1'
#
loop_
_entity.id
_entity.type
_entity.pdbx_description
1 polymer ?
#
loop_
_entity_poly.entity_id
_entity_poly.type
_entity_poly.pdbx_seq_one_letter_code
_entity_poly.pdbx_strand_id
1 'polypeptide(L)'
;MTPIFKDPDAVLSYTIAWPVTVLDGAAIASADWTVEPDEPGGIAAAAPFIDGGETGAQFSGGVPGQVYRARCQIALSDGRSDDGSVVIRVEER
;
A
#
# COMPACT_ATOMS: atom_id res chain seq x y z
N MET A 1 14.28 6.14 -0.40
CA MET A 1 12.81 5.99 -0.43
C MET A 1 12.22 7.38 -0.61
N THR A 2 11.52 7.63 -1.71
CA THR A 2 10.89 8.95 -1.97
C THR A 2 9.44 8.87 -1.52
N PRO A 3 8.94 9.78 -0.67
CA PRO A 3 7.56 9.75 -0.22
C PRO A 3 6.60 10.12 -1.37
N ILE A 4 5.41 9.54 -1.32
CA ILE A 4 4.29 9.89 -2.19
C ILE A 4 3.48 10.98 -1.48
N PHE A 5 3.09 12.02 -2.21
CA PHE A 5 2.31 13.13 -1.65
C PHE A 5 0.82 12.94 -1.91
N LYS A 6 0.02 12.98 -0.85
CA LYS A 6 -1.44 12.84 -0.90
C LYS A 6 -2.11 14.07 -0.32
N ASP A 7 -3.18 14.53 -0.97
CA ASP A 7 -4.11 15.48 -0.38
C ASP A 7 -5.13 14.74 0.53
N PRO A 8 -5.46 15.24 1.73
CA PRO A 8 -6.41 14.60 2.65
C PRO A 8 -7.74 14.19 1.99
N ASP A 9 -8.31 15.07 1.15
CA ASP A 9 -9.61 14.92 0.53
C ASP A 9 -9.57 14.03 -0.73
N ALA A 10 -8.38 13.77 -1.25
CA ALA A 10 -8.20 12.86 -2.38
C ALA A 10 -8.38 11.39 -1.97
N VAL A 11 -8.95 10.58 -2.87
CA VAL A 11 -8.89 9.12 -2.80
C VAL A 11 -7.99 8.64 -3.92
N LEU A 12 -6.86 8.03 -3.58
CA LEU A 12 -5.82 7.63 -4.53
C LEU A 12 -5.51 6.15 -4.40
N SER A 13 -5.33 5.46 -5.52
CA SER A 13 -4.81 4.10 -5.54
C SER A 13 -3.29 4.14 -5.55
N TYR A 14 -2.66 3.43 -4.61
CA TYR A 14 -1.23 3.17 -4.66
C TYR A 14 -0.97 1.69 -4.81
N THR A 15 0.09 1.39 -5.55
CA THR A 15 0.43 0.04 -5.94
C THR A 15 1.90 -0.27 -5.66
N ILE A 16 2.18 -1.56 -5.45
CA ILE A 16 3.52 -2.12 -5.33
C ILE A 16 3.66 -3.15 -6.44
N ALA A 17 4.54 -2.86 -7.40
CA ALA A 17 4.99 -3.82 -8.40
C ALA A 17 6.05 -4.72 -7.76
N TRP A 18 5.73 -6.01 -7.64
CA TRP A 18 6.61 -6.99 -7.04
C TRP A 18 7.65 -7.48 -8.05
N PRO A 19 8.95 -7.43 -7.71
CA PRO A 19 9.97 -7.82 -8.66
C PRO A 19 9.87 -9.32 -8.97
N VAL A 20 10.25 -9.68 -10.20
CA VAL A 20 10.23 -11.09 -10.66
C VAL A 20 11.04 -12.02 -9.77
N THR A 21 12.04 -11.50 -9.06
CA THR A 21 12.86 -12.25 -8.09
C THR A 21 12.11 -12.58 -6.79
N VAL A 22 11.11 -11.77 -6.41
CA VAL A 22 10.22 -12.08 -5.28
C VAL A 22 9.19 -13.10 -5.74
N LEU A 23 8.58 -12.88 -6.91
CA LEU A 23 7.54 -13.77 -7.43
C LEU A 23 8.11 -15.16 -7.78
N ASP A 24 9.28 -15.22 -8.41
CA ASP A 24 9.98 -16.47 -8.79
C ASP A 24 9.05 -17.49 -9.47
N GLY A 25 8.18 -17.01 -10.37
CA GLY A 25 7.19 -17.82 -11.08
C GLY A 25 5.90 -18.13 -10.31
N ALA A 26 5.79 -17.77 -9.03
CA ALA A 26 4.56 -17.87 -8.26
C ALA A 26 3.62 -16.69 -8.54
N ALA A 27 2.31 -16.94 -8.43
CA ALA A 27 1.29 -15.91 -8.49
C ALA A 27 1.00 -15.34 -7.09
N ILE A 28 0.53 -14.11 -7.03
CA ILE A 28 0.07 -13.49 -5.78
C ILE A 28 -1.33 -14.04 -5.45
N ALA A 29 -1.46 -14.70 -4.30
CA ALA A 29 -2.69 -15.32 -3.84
C ALA A 29 -3.53 -14.38 -2.94
N SER A 30 -2.88 -13.57 -2.11
CA SER A 30 -3.54 -12.53 -1.29
C SER A 30 -2.63 -11.33 -1.10
N ALA A 31 -3.24 -10.18 -0.79
CA ALA A 31 -2.56 -8.92 -0.52
C ALA A 31 -3.31 -8.17 0.60
N ASP A 32 -2.65 -8.03 1.75
CA ASP A 32 -3.20 -7.40 2.95
C ASP A 32 -2.50 -6.07 3.21
N TRP A 33 -3.29 -5.00 3.31
CA TRP A 33 -2.77 -3.65 3.49
C TRP A 33 -3.03 -3.13 4.90
N THR A 34 -1.99 -2.57 5.51
CA THR A 34 -2.05 -1.91 6.83
C THR A 34 -1.40 -0.55 6.74
N VAL A 35 -1.85 0.40 7.57
CA VAL A 35 -1.35 1.78 7.58
C VAL A 35 -0.99 2.17 9.02
N GLU A 36 0.18 2.76 9.18
CA GLU A 36 0.66 3.26 10.47
C GLU A 36 1.12 4.73 10.34
N PRO A 37 0.85 5.61 11.32
CA PRO A 37 0.06 5.33 12.53
C PRO A 37 -1.43 5.15 12.23
N ASP A 38 -2.09 4.29 13.03
CA ASP A 38 -3.55 4.20 13.08
C ASP A 38 -4.06 5.26 14.06
N GLU A 39 -4.64 6.33 13.53
CA GLU A 39 -5.09 7.48 14.30
C GLU A 39 -6.42 8.04 13.76
N PRO A 40 -7.23 8.72 14.60
CA PRO A 40 -8.46 9.35 14.12
C PRO A 40 -8.19 10.36 12.99
N GLY A 41 -8.84 10.16 11.85
CA GLY A 41 -8.62 10.99 10.65
C GLY A 41 -7.35 10.64 9.87
N GLY A 42 -6.62 9.60 10.29
CA GLY A 42 -5.47 9.06 9.57
C GLY A 42 -5.84 8.43 8.23
N ILE A 43 -4.83 7.92 7.51
CA ILE A 43 -5.07 7.29 6.22
C ILE A 43 -5.77 5.93 6.41
N ALA A 44 -6.88 5.75 5.70
CA ALA A 44 -7.56 4.45 5.61
C ALA A 44 -7.20 3.76 4.29
N ALA A 45 -6.86 2.47 4.34
CA ALA A 45 -6.68 1.63 3.17
C ALA A 45 -7.95 0.79 2.92
N ALA A 46 -8.43 0.76 1.68
CA ALA A 46 -9.63 0.03 1.27
C ALA A 46 -9.48 -0.55 -0.13
N ALA A 47 -10.42 -1.41 -0.53
CA ALA A 47 -10.50 -2.00 -1.87
C ALA A 47 -9.15 -2.57 -2.36
N PRO A 48 -8.53 -3.52 -1.63
CA PRO A 48 -7.30 -4.14 -2.08
C PRO A 48 -7.54 -4.90 -3.40
N PHE A 49 -6.54 -4.87 -4.27
CA PHE A 49 -6.58 -5.58 -5.55
C PHE A 49 -5.22 -6.20 -5.88
N ILE A 50 -5.27 -7.22 -6.73
CA ILE A 50 -4.12 -7.92 -7.30
C ILE A 50 -4.28 -7.84 -8.82
N ASP A 51 -3.25 -7.38 -9.51
CA ASP A 51 -3.17 -7.36 -10.98
C ASP A 51 -1.84 -7.93 -11.43
N GLY A 52 -1.83 -9.23 -11.74
CA GLY A 52 -0.63 -9.96 -12.11
C GLY A 52 0.45 -9.92 -11.01
N GLY A 53 1.57 -9.25 -11.30
CA GLY A 53 2.69 -9.06 -10.38
C GLY A 53 2.59 -7.79 -9.52
N GLU A 54 1.46 -7.11 -9.51
CA GLU A 54 1.23 -5.89 -8.77
C GLU A 54 0.09 -6.06 -7.75
N THR A 55 0.22 -5.38 -6.61
CA THR A 55 -0.87 -5.25 -5.64
C THR A 55 -1.14 -3.79 -5.37
N GLY A 56 -2.39 -3.45 -5.04
CA GLY A 56 -2.78 -2.09 -4.73
C GLY A 56 -3.91 -1.99 -3.73
N ALA A 57 -4.12 -0.78 -3.22
CA ALA A 57 -5.28 -0.41 -2.41
C ALA A 57 -5.62 1.07 -2.64
N GLN A 58 -6.85 1.44 -2.34
CA GLN A 58 -7.30 2.82 -2.28
C GLN A 58 -6.99 3.42 -0.91
N PHE A 59 -6.39 4.60 -0.91
CA PHE A 59 -6.03 5.34 0.29
C PHE A 59 -6.83 6.64 0.35
N SER A 60 -7.54 6.85 1.46
CA SER A 60 -8.36 8.04 1.71
C SER A 60 -8.04 8.65 3.08
N GLY A 61 -8.43 9.91 3.30
CA GLY A 61 -8.14 10.62 4.55
C GLY A 61 -6.67 10.95 4.74
N GLY A 62 -6.25 11.07 6.00
CA GLY A 62 -4.91 11.48 6.40
C GLY A 62 -4.88 12.89 7.01
N VAL A 63 -4.04 13.07 8.02
CA VAL A 63 -3.87 14.35 8.71
C VAL A 63 -2.78 15.18 8.00
N PRO A 64 -3.06 16.43 7.58
CA PRO A 64 -2.05 17.31 6.98
C PRO A 64 -0.76 17.40 7.79
N GLY A 65 0.39 17.31 7.12
CA GLY A 65 1.71 17.33 7.74
C GLY A 65 2.17 15.99 8.33
N GLN A 66 1.29 14.99 8.42
CA GLN A 66 1.65 13.64 8.89
C GLN A 66 2.24 12.79 7.78
N VAL A 67 3.06 11.83 8.21
CA VAL A 67 3.65 10.80 7.36
C VAL A 67 3.15 9.44 7.80
N TYR A 68 2.59 8.70 6.88
CA TYR A 68 2.09 7.35 7.06
C TYR A 68 2.97 6.34 6.33
N ARG A 69 3.06 5.15 6.89
CA ARG A 69 3.62 3.98 6.24
C ARG A 69 2.49 3.03 5.91
N ALA A 70 2.25 2.79 4.62
CA ALA A 70 1.36 1.74 4.17
C ALA A 70 2.19 0.50 3.86
N ARG A 71 1.92 -0.62 4.54
CA ARG A 71 2.56 -1.91 4.32
C ARG A 71 1.60 -2.86 3.63
N CYS A 72 2.05 -3.51 2.56
CA CYS A 72 1.38 -4.61 1.91
C CYS A 72 2.12 -5.90 2.25
N GLN A 73 1.40 -6.87 2.82
CA GLN A 73 1.89 -8.23 2.99
C GLN A 73 1.22 -9.10 1.93
N ILE A 74 1.99 -9.86 1.17
CA ILE A 74 1.48 -10.80 0.17
C ILE A 74 1.70 -12.24 0.58
N ALA A 75 0.76 -13.11 0.20
CA ALA A 75 0.97 -14.55 0.14
C ALA A 75 1.07 -14.99 -1.32
N LEU A 76 2.05 -15.84 -1.62
CA LEU A 76 2.27 -16.40 -2.95
C LEU A 76 1.63 -17.80 -3.06
N SER A 77 1.32 -18.19 -4.29
CA SER A 77 0.65 -19.46 -4.61
C SER A 77 1.47 -20.71 -4.23
N ASP A 78 2.77 -20.55 -3.99
CA ASP A 78 3.69 -21.61 -3.56
C ASP A 78 3.89 -21.66 -2.03
N GLY A 79 3.14 -20.86 -1.28
CA GLY A 79 3.18 -20.80 0.18
C GLY A 79 4.20 -19.84 0.77
N ARG A 80 5.00 -19.15 -0.05
CA ARG A 80 5.86 -18.06 0.42
C ARG A 80 5.04 -16.80 0.74
N SER A 81 5.63 -15.89 1.53
CA SER A 81 5.09 -14.57 1.78
C SER A 81 6.19 -13.53 1.69
N ASP A 82 5.83 -12.31 1.29
CA ASP A 82 6.75 -11.17 1.20
C ASP A 82 6.02 -9.89 1.65
N ASP A 83 6.76 -8.82 1.91
CA ASP A 83 6.18 -7.55 2.34
C ASP A 83 6.88 -6.34 1.74
N GLY A 84 6.07 -5.35 1.40
CA GLY A 84 6.49 -4.11 0.77
C GLY A 84 5.83 -2.95 1.47
N SER A 85 6.46 -1.77 1.40
CA SER A 85 5.90 -0.58 2.03
C SER A 85 6.08 0.66 1.17
N VAL A 86 5.09 1.53 1.20
CA VAL A 86 5.16 2.88 0.64
C VAL A 86 5.03 3.91 1.78
N VAL A 87 5.73 5.04 1.62
CA VAL A 87 5.65 6.17 2.55
C VAL A 87 4.76 7.23 1.92
N ILE A 88 3.70 7.62 2.61
CA ILE A 88 2.72 8.61 2.16
C ILE A 88 2.81 9.82 3.07
N ARG A 89 3.12 10.98 2.50
CA ARG A 89 3.10 12.26 3.22
C ARG A 89 1.84 13.01 2.82
N VAL A 90 1.07 13.44 3.82
CA VAL A 90 -0.17 14.17 3.60
C VAL A 90 0.12 15.66 3.61
N GLU A 91 -0.28 16.36 2.56
CA GLU A 91 -0.14 17.81 2.42
C GLU A 91 -1.42 18.37 1.81
N GLU A 92 -1.94 19.47 2.37
CA GLU A 92 -3.03 20.23 1.75
C GLU A 92 -2.54 20.81 0.42
N ARG A 93 -3.26 20.53 -0.67
CA ARG A 93 -2.96 21.05 -2.00
C ARG A 93 -4.04 21.95 -2.57
#